data_AF-A0A3P6FI32-F1
#
_entry.id   AF-A0A3P6FI32-F1
#
_cell.length_a   1.000
_cell.length_b   1.000
_cell.length_c   1.000
_cell.angle_alpha   90.00
_cell.angle_beta   90.00
_cell.angle_gamma   90.00
#
_symmetry.space_group_name_H-M   'P 1'
#
loop_
_entity.id
_entity.type
_entity.pdbx_description
1 polymer ?
#
loop_
_entity_poly.entity_id
_entity_poly.type
_entity_poly.pdbx_seq_one_letter_code
_entity_poly.pdbx_strand_id
1 'polypeptide(L)' 'MAWSYVVSSKKAQAIWYGKILEAWKQAKPRPQTDEEAARLVITTLKGHKKADLEGLLSFYRLPSPGKLDEILMNHLCL' A
#
# COMPACT_ATOMS: atom_id res chain seq x y z
N MET A 1 -4.68 -18.43 18.07
CA MET A 1 -5.21 -17.17 17.50
C MET A 1 -4.37 -16.83 16.28
N ALA A 2 -4.94 -16.86 15.07
CA ALA A 2 -4.21 -16.51 13.87
C ALA A 2 -4.12 -14.98 13.78
N TRP A 3 -2.92 -14.42 13.84
CA TRP A 3 -2.70 -12.99 13.64
C TRP A 3 -2.81 -12.71 12.14
N SER A 4 -4.02 -12.34 11.69
CA SER A 4 -4.25 -11.88 10.32
C SER A 4 -4.08 -10.38 10.26
N TYR A 5 -3.12 -9.92 9.46
CA TYR A 5 -2.93 -8.49 9.20
C TYR A 5 -4.12 -7.87 8.47
N VAL A 6 -4.82 -8.66 7.66
CA VAL A 6 -5.93 -8.22 6.80
C VAL A 6 -7.21 -8.99 7.15
N VAL A 7 -8.36 -8.34 7.00
CA VAL A 7 -9.70 -8.91 7.28
C VAL A 7 -10.33 -9.59 6.07
N SER A 8 -9.78 -9.35 4.88
CA SER A 8 -10.18 -10.01 3.64
C SER A 8 -9.85 -11.50 3.62
N SER A 9 -10.70 -12.29 2.94
CA SER A 9 -10.45 -13.72 2.72
C SER A 9 -9.21 -13.95 1.85
N LYS A 10 -8.59 -15.14 1.93
CA LYS A 10 -7.44 -15.51 1.07
C LYS A 10 -7.75 -15.38 -0.42
N LYS A 11 -8.98 -15.71 -0.84
CA LYS A 11 -9.41 -15.57 -2.24
C LYS A 11 -9.44 -14.10 -2.66
N ALA A 12 -9.96 -13.22 -1.80
CA ALA A 12 -9.93 -11.79 -2.05
C ALA A 12 -8.47 -11.31 -2.14
N GLN A 13 -7.62 -11.68 -1.17
CA GLN A 13 -6.18 -11.37 -1.14
C GLN A 13 -5.47 -11.69 -2.46
N ALA A 14 -5.69 -12.86 -3.03
CA ALA A 14 -5.10 -13.23 -4.32
C ALA A 14 -5.51 -12.27 -5.46
N ILE A 15 -6.77 -11.83 -5.49
CA ILE A 15 -7.29 -10.93 -6.54
C ILE A 15 -6.62 -9.56 -6.46
N TRP A 16 -6.61 -8.93 -5.28
CA TRP A 16 -6.05 -7.59 -5.16
C TRP A 16 -4.51 -7.59 -5.15
N TYR A 17 -3.86 -8.66 -4.69
CA TYR A 17 -2.41 -8.85 -4.92
C TYR A 17 -2.08 -8.91 -6.41
N GLY A 18 -2.90 -9.61 -7.21
CA GLY A 18 -2.77 -9.59 -8.67
C GLY A 18 -2.85 -8.18 -9.26
N LYS A 19 -3.79 -7.35 -8.78
CA LYS A 19 -3.90 -5.94 -9.20
C LYS A 19 -2.66 -5.11 -8.85
N ILE A 20 -2.13 -5.26 -7.64
CA ILE A 20 -0.90 -4.57 -7.21
C ILE A 20 0.27 -4.99 -8.10
N LEU A 21 0.41 -6.28 -8.37
CA LEU A 21 1.49 -6.79 -9.21
C LEU A 21 1.44 -6.22 -10.63
N GLU A 22 0.25 -6.14 -11.22
CA GLU A 22 0.09 -5.54 -12.55
C GLU A 22 0.39 -4.04 -12.52
N ALA A 23 -0.10 -3.30 -11.51
CA ALA A 23 0.23 -1.88 -11.34
C ALA A 23 1.74 -1.67 -11.19
N TRP A 24 2.44 -2.53 -10.44
CA TRP A 24 3.89 -2.49 -10.26
C TRP A 24 4.65 -2.69 -11.57
N LYS A 25 4.21 -3.64 -12.42
CA LYS A 25 4.82 -3.88 -13.73
C LYS A 25 4.62 -2.70 -14.69
N GLN A 26 3.49 -2.01 -14.58
CA GLN A 26 3.13 -0.88 -15.44
C GLN A 26 3.74 0.46 -14.98
N ALA A 27 4.08 0.58 -13.69
CA ALA A 27 4.65 1.80 -13.13
C ALA A 27 5.97 2.18 -13.82
N LYS A 28 6.03 3.40 -14.34
CA LYS A 28 7.20 4.03 -14.95
C LYS A 28 7.33 5.46 -14.41
N PRO A 29 8.37 5.78 -13.64
CA PRO A 29 9.42 4.88 -13.14
C PRO A 29 8.86 3.80 -12.19
N ARG A 30 9.60 2.70 -12.04
CA ARG A 30 9.28 1.67 -11.03
C ARG A 30 9.48 2.30 -9.64
N PRO A 31 8.62 2.00 -8.65
CA PRO A 31 8.83 2.46 -7.28
C PRO A 31 10.21 2.03 -6.78
N GLN A 32 11.02 2.99 -6.35
CA GLN A 32 12.35 2.76 -5.80
C GLN A 32 12.39 2.99 -4.28
N THR A 33 11.41 3.72 -3.74
CA THR A 33 11.31 3.99 -2.31
C THR A 33 10.08 3.35 -1.68
N ASP A 34 10.12 3.15 -0.37
CA ASP A 34 8.99 2.62 0.40
C ASP A 34 7.77 3.55 0.29
N GLU A 35 7.99 4.86 0.18
CA GLU A 35 6.91 5.84 -0.03
C GLU A 35 6.26 5.68 -1.41
N GLU A 36 7.05 5.49 -2.46
CA GLU A 36 6.54 5.23 -3.80
C GLU A 36 5.77 3.91 -3.87
N ALA A 37 6.28 2.87 -3.23
CA ALA A 37 5.62 1.57 -3.14
C ALA A 37 4.30 1.68 -2.37
N ALA A 38 4.29 2.38 -1.23
CA ALA A 38 3.09 2.64 -0.46
C ALA A 38 2.05 3.41 -1.28
N ARG A 39 2.45 4.46 -2.00
CA ARG A 39 1.56 5.21 -2.90
C ARG A 39 0.95 4.31 -3.96
N LEU A 40 1.76 3.48 -4.63
CA LEU A 40 1.25 2.54 -5.64
C LEU A 40 0.20 1.61 -5.06
N VAL A 41 0.45 1.02 -3.88
CA VAL A 41 -0.50 0.14 -3.18
C VAL A 41 -1.78 0.89 -2.81
N ILE A 42 -1.68 2.06 -2.19
CA ILE A 42 -2.83 2.88 -1.77
C ILE A 42 -3.69 3.26 -2.98
N THR A 43 -3.07 3.72 -4.07
CA THR A 43 -3.79 4.09 -5.29
C THR A 43 -4.44 2.88 -5.96
N THR A 44 -3.72 1.76 -6.08
CA THR A 44 -4.24 0.54 -6.72
C THR A 44 -5.44 -0.04 -5.99
N LEU A 45 -5.44 0.11 -4.66
CA LEU A 45 -6.47 -0.46 -3.79
C LEU A 45 -7.46 0.57 -3.27
N LYS A 46 -7.54 1.76 -3.89
CA LYS A 46 -8.49 2.80 -3.51
C LYS A 46 -9.91 2.23 -3.43
N GLY A 47 -10.60 2.47 -2.32
CA GLY A 47 -11.95 1.94 -2.05
C GLY A 47 -12.01 0.53 -1.46
N HIS A 48 -10.88 -0.15 -1.22
CA HIS A 48 -10.84 -1.35 -0.38
C HIS A 48 -11.02 -1.01 1.10
N LYS A 49 -11.30 -2.03 1.93
CA LYS A 49 -11.44 -1.85 3.38
C LYS A 49 -10.15 -1.26 3.96
N LYS A 50 -10.29 -0.19 4.74
CA LYS A 50 -9.16 0.51 5.38
C LYS A 50 -8.26 -0.45 6.18
N ALA A 51 -8.86 -1.39 6.92
CA ALA A 51 -8.12 -2.40 7.68
C ALA A 51 -7.24 -3.32 6.81
N ASP A 52 -7.66 -3.65 5.59
CA ASP A 52 -6.84 -4.45 4.67
C ASP A 52 -5.64 -3.66 4.15
N LEU A 53 -5.84 -2.36 3.90
CA LEU A 53 -4.78 -1.45 3.48
C LEU A 53 -3.74 -1.24 4.59
N GLU A 54 -4.20 -0.87 5.78
CA GLU A 54 -3.32 -0.65 6.94
C GLU A 54 -2.59 -1.93 7.35
N GLY A 55 -3.28 -3.06 7.31
CA GLY A 55 -2.70 -4.38 7.51
C GLY A 55 -1.58 -4.71 6.54
N LEU A 56 -1.83 -4.51 5.24
CA LEU A 56 -0.84 -4.79 4.20
C LEU A 56 0.39 -3.88 4.34
N LEU A 57 0.18 -2.56 4.51
CA LEU A 57 1.27 -1.61 4.67
C LEU A 57 2.11 -1.94 5.91
N SER A 58 1.45 -2.27 7.03
CA SER A 58 2.14 -2.67 8.27
C SER A 58 2.94 -3.96 8.11
N PHE A 59 2.40 -4.96 7.40
CA PHE A 59 3.09 -6.24 7.16
C PHE A 59 4.40 -6.06 6.41
N TYR A 60 4.42 -5.17 5.41
CA TYR A 60 5.62 -4.84 4.63
C TYR A 60 6.44 -3.68 5.21
N ARG A 61 6.06 -3.14 6.37
CA ARG A 61 6.69 -1.97 7.02
C ARG A 61 6.69 -0.72 6.14
N LEU A 62 5.72 -0.61 5.25
CA LEU A 62 5.53 0.55 4.39
C LEU A 62 4.89 1.72 5.17
N PRO A 63 5.19 2.98 4.80
CA PRO A 63 4.58 4.13 5.43
C PRO A 63 3.06 4.13 5.24
N SER A 64 2.33 4.46 6.31
CA SER A 64 0.88 4.59 6.27
C SER A 64 0.48 5.86 5.50
N PRO A 65 -0.76 5.96 4.99
CA PRO A 65 -1.22 7.12 4.25
C PRO A 65 -1.03 8.44 5.02
N GLY A 66 -1.33 8.47 6.32
CA GLY A 66 -1.15 9.66 7.14
C GLY A 66 0.33 10.04 7.35
N LYS A 67 1.23 9.04 7.38
CA LYS A 67 2.67 9.29 7.47
C LYS A 67 3.24 9.79 6.15
N LEU A 68 2.69 9.36 5.01
CA LEU A 68 3.04 9.89 3.70
C LEU A 68 2.69 11.38 3.57
N ASP A 69 1.50 11.78 4.05
CA ASP A 69 1.09 13.18 4.05
C ASP A 69 2.02 14.05 4.93
N GLU A 70 2.46 13.54 6.08
CA GLU A 70 3.44 14.19 6.96
C GLU A 70 4.83 14.29 6.32
N ILE A 71 5.34 13.20 5.72
CA ILE A 71 6.65 13.17 5.04
C ILE A 71 6.68 14.16 3.86
N LEU A 72 5.62 14.20 3.06
CA LEU A 72 5.53 15.09 1.91
C LEU A 72 5.38 16.56 2.32
N MET A 73 4.68 16.85 3.42
CA MET A 73 4.66 18.21 3.97
C MET A 73 6.04 18.69 4.43
N ASN A 74 6.85 17.78 5.00
CA ASN A 74 8.21 18.10 5.43
C ASN A 74 9.19 18.29 4.24
N HIS A 75 8.94 17.67 3.08
CA HIS A 75 9.79 17.80 1.89
C HIS A 75 9.45 19.01 0.99
N LEU A 76 8.35 19.71 1.23
CA LEU A 76 7.92 20.89 0.45
C LEU A 76 8.20 22.24 1.14
N CYS A 77 8.87 22.24 2.30
CA CYS A 77 9.32 23.44 3.01
C CYS A 77 10.86 23.64 2.96
N LEU A 78 11.47 23.49 1.77
CA LEU A 78 12.83 23.96 1.48
C LEU A 78 12.83 24.87 0.25
#